data_AF-A0A0B8QJK9-F1
#
_entry.id   AF-A0A0B8QJK9-F1
#
_cell.length_a   1.000
_cell.length_b   1.000
_cell.length_c   1.000
_cell.angle_alpha   90.00
_cell.angle_beta   90.00
_cell.angle_gamma   90.00
#
_symmetry.space_group_name_H-M   'P 1'
#
loop_
_entity.id
_entity.type
_entity.pdbx_description
1 polymer ?
#
loop_
_entity_poly.entity_id
_entity_poly.type
_entity_poly.pdbx_seq_one_letter_code
_entity_poly.pdbx_strand_id
1 'polypeptide(L)'
;MSYTEFNLKLDDKGFAEGSYQLIGNVRWPTTGEVIASSSIKGSVIPEPNGGYPAVLNKDEEKLILGGEITIWLENKDSYTVENYLWPRSYAIAERLWSNQNLTDERSMYKRMQVMDTWSEVSVGLRHHADADMLLKRIAKGQNISDLRTLGNYIEPAQYYARNWEKWISTEPHGELYNQYERLNRFVDALPVESMAVYEMKDLVQAYGTGDESALDKLNMHYQKAQMSAIASKPIFADNVSSVDTVIVAEKAKEISELGLKLIEMAKAGDKISESDTKAYQAQIDDAAIILDETIVAIVRPTEQLLNQLK
;
A
#
# COMPACT_ATOMS: atom_id res chain seq x y z
N MET A 1 -2.76 9.42 -13.37
CA MET A 1 -4.02 9.09 -12.69
C MET A 1 -3.74 7.93 -11.74
N SER A 2 -4.06 8.07 -10.46
CA SER A 2 -4.08 6.93 -9.55
C SER A 2 -5.24 6.01 -9.95
N TYR A 3 -5.04 4.71 -9.80
CA TYR A 3 -6.14 3.76 -9.84
C TYR A 3 -7.05 4.04 -8.63
N THR A 4 -8.35 4.20 -8.90
CA THR A 4 -9.39 4.34 -7.87
C THR A 4 -10.25 3.09 -7.90
N GLU A 5 -10.28 2.36 -6.79
CA GLU A 5 -11.15 1.20 -6.60
C GLU A 5 -12.34 1.58 -5.71
N PHE A 6 -13.55 1.20 -6.12
CA PHE A 6 -14.76 1.46 -5.37
C PHE A 6 -15.17 0.22 -4.57
N ASN A 7 -14.98 0.26 -3.25
CA ASN A 7 -15.38 -0.78 -2.31
C ASN A 7 -16.68 -0.37 -1.63
N LEU A 8 -17.79 -0.49 -2.35
CA LEU A 8 -19.10 0.00 -1.93
C LEU A 8 -20.00 -1.16 -1.48
N LYS A 9 -20.46 -1.11 -0.23
CA LYS A 9 -21.51 -1.97 0.29
C LYS A 9 -22.82 -1.21 0.21
N LEU A 10 -23.85 -1.79 -0.38
CA LEU A 10 -25.16 -1.16 -0.51
C LEU A 10 -26.14 -1.69 0.54
N ASP A 11 -26.90 -0.80 1.15
CA ASP A 11 -28.08 -1.12 1.96
C ASP A 11 -29.29 -0.27 1.53
N ASP A 12 -30.43 -0.42 2.23
CA ASP A 12 -31.68 0.29 1.91
C ASP A 12 -31.55 1.82 2.02
N LYS A 13 -30.51 2.35 2.67
CA LYS A 13 -30.26 3.79 2.88
C LYS A 13 -29.17 4.36 1.99
N GLY A 14 -28.41 3.51 1.29
CA GLY A 14 -27.35 3.93 0.37
C GLY A 14 -26.08 3.14 0.59
N PHE A 15 -24.96 3.85 0.78
CA PHE A 15 -23.69 3.20 1.10
C PHE A 15 -23.67 2.82 2.58
N ALA A 16 -23.59 1.51 2.83
CA ALA A 16 -23.47 0.94 4.17
C ALA A 16 -22.12 1.30 4.81
N GLU A 17 -22.08 1.23 6.14
CA GLU A 17 -20.86 1.44 6.93
C GLU A 17 -19.71 0.53 6.46
N GLY A 18 -18.50 1.10 6.42
CA GLY A 18 -17.32 0.43 5.87
C GLY A 18 -17.20 0.50 4.34
N SER A 19 -18.03 1.28 3.65
CA SER A 19 -17.82 1.62 2.24
C SER A 19 -16.68 2.63 2.08
N TYR A 20 -15.80 2.40 1.10
CA TYR A 20 -14.67 3.30 0.84
C TYR A 20 -14.23 3.32 -0.62
N GLN A 21 -13.54 4.38 -1.00
CA GLN A 21 -12.75 4.45 -2.23
C GLN A 21 -11.29 4.20 -1.88
N LEU A 22 -10.65 3.23 -2.55
CA LEU A 22 -9.21 3.03 -2.43
C LEU A 22 -8.53 3.88 -3.50
N ILE A 23 -7.79 4.91 -3.10
CA ILE A 23 -7.01 5.76 -4.00
C ILE A 23 -5.53 5.51 -3.72
N GLY A 24 -4.83 4.90 -4.68
CA GLY A 24 -3.50 4.34 -4.40
C GLY A 24 -3.61 3.19 -3.41
N ASN A 25 -3.09 3.35 -2.19
CA ASN A 25 -3.22 2.39 -1.09
C ASN A 25 -4.01 2.93 0.11
N VAL A 26 -4.67 4.08 -0.02
CA VAL A 26 -5.40 4.75 1.07
C VAL A 26 -6.90 4.57 0.92
N ARG A 27 -7.57 4.14 2.00
CA ARG A 27 -9.03 3.99 2.06
C ARG A 27 -9.67 5.32 2.47
N TRP A 28 -10.50 5.87 1.59
CA TRP A 28 -11.29 7.07 1.83
C TRP A 28 -12.74 6.69 2.13
N PRO A 29 -13.22 6.85 3.38
CA PRO A 29 -14.61 6.54 3.73
C PRO A 29 -15.56 7.27 2.79
N THR A 30 -16.54 6.53 2.26
CA THR A 30 -17.47 7.05 1.26
C THR A 30 -18.90 6.86 1.74
N THR A 31 -19.64 7.97 1.79
CA THR A 31 -21.07 7.99 2.11
C THR A 31 -21.86 8.45 0.89
N GLY A 32 -23.14 8.10 0.84
CA GLY A 32 -24.02 8.46 -0.26
C GLY A 32 -25.47 8.07 0.04
N GLU A 33 -26.40 8.80 -0.55
CA GLU A 33 -27.84 8.58 -0.42
C GLU A 33 -28.42 7.99 -1.71
N VAL A 34 -29.43 7.13 -1.60
CA VAL A 34 -30.14 6.59 -2.76
C VAL A 34 -31.06 7.66 -3.35
N ILE A 35 -30.67 8.24 -4.49
CA ILE A 35 -31.47 9.25 -5.20
C ILE A 35 -32.45 8.66 -6.23
N ALA A 36 -32.22 7.42 -6.69
CA ALA A 36 -33.09 6.70 -7.62
C ALA A 36 -32.93 5.19 -7.47
N SER A 37 -34.04 4.45 -7.57
CA SER A 37 -34.08 2.98 -7.49
C SER A 37 -35.39 2.45 -8.05
N SER A 38 -35.40 1.20 -8.54
CA SER A 38 -36.62 0.50 -8.94
C SER A 38 -37.64 0.36 -7.81
N SER A 39 -37.22 0.49 -6.54
CA SER A 39 -38.09 0.50 -5.37
C SER A 39 -38.69 1.88 -5.04
N ILE A 40 -38.16 2.97 -5.62
CA ILE A 40 -38.61 4.35 -5.34
C ILE A 40 -39.55 4.81 -6.46
N LYS A 41 -40.86 4.88 -6.16
CA LYS A 41 -41.91 5.26 -7.11
C LYS A 41 -41.66 6.66 -7.68
N GLY A 42 -41.56 6.74 -9.01
CA GLY A 42 -41.38 8.01 -9.73
C GLY A 42 -39.94 8.53 -9.76
N SER A 43 -38.96 7.78 -9.24
CA SER A 43 -37.55 8.12 -9.39
C SER A 43 -37.05 7.84 -10.82
N VAL A 44 -36.06 8.62 -11.27
CA VAL A 44 -35.41 8.51 -12.57
C VAL A 44 -33.91 8.52 -12.36
N ILE A 45 -33.19 7.56 -12.94
CA ILE A 45 -31.71 7.55 -12.92
C ILE A 45 -31.25 8.76 -13.74
N PRO A 46 -30.41 9.67 -13.19
CA PRO A 46 -29.90 10.80 -13.96
C PRO A 46 -29.15 10.33 -15.20
N GLU A 47 -29.38 11.00 -16.33
CA GLU A 47 -28.59 10.77 -17.54
C GLU A 47 -27.10 11.09 -17.25
N PRO A 48 -26.16 10.24 -17.67
CA PRO A 48 -24.75 10.51 -17.50
C PRO A 48 -24.37 11.80 -18.23
N ASN A 49 -23.75 12.74 -17.52
CA ASN A 49 -23.25 14.00 -18.08
C ASN A 49 -21.73 13.99 -18.34
N GLY A 50 -21.05 12.91 -17.96
CA GLY A 50 -19.65 12.67 -18.28
C GLY A 50 -19.56 12.09 -19.69
N GLY A 51 -18.90 12.80 -20.61
CA GLY A 51 -18.65 12.28 -21.95
C GLY A 51 -17.88 10.95 -21.88
N TYR A 52 -18.16 10.05 -22.83
CA TYR A 52 -17.36 8.84 -23.00
C TYR A 52 -15.93 9.21 -23.42
N PRO A 53 -14.91 8.43 -23.02
CA PRO A 53 -13.55 8.65 -23.50
C PRO A 53 -13.53 8.57 -25.04
N ALA A 54 -12.92 9.58 -25.67
CA ALA A 54 -12.79 9.61 -27.12
C ALA A 54 -11.94 8.43 -27.60
N VAL A 55 -12.44 7.69 -28.59
CA VAL A 55 -11.69 6.61 -29.24
C VAL A 55 -10.87 7.23 -30.36
N LEU A 56 -9.54 7.08 -30.28
CA LEU A 56 -8.64 7.60 -31.30
C LEU A 56 -8.79 6.83 -32.62
N ASN A 57 -8.75 7.54 -33.74
CA ASN A 57 -8.59 6.93 -35.06
C ASN A 57 -7.11 6.63 -35.35
N LYS A 58 -6.84 5.90 -36.44
CA LYS A 58 -5.49 5.46 -36.80
C LYS A 58 -4.49 6.57 -37.10
N ASP A 59 -4.96 7.75 -37.50
CA ASP A 59 -4.08 8.89 -37.72
C ASP A 59 -3.81 9.65 -36.41
N GLU A 60 -4.78 9.69 -35.50
CA GLU A 60 -4.62 10.24 -34.14
C GLU A 60 -3.70 9.38 -33.28
N GLU A 61 -3.78 8.05 -33.38
CA GLU A 61 -2.86 7.12 -32.69
C GLU A 61 -1.39 7.42 -33.00
N LYS A 62 -1.08 7.84 -34.24
CA LYS A 62 0.29 8.20 -34.68
C LYS A 62 0.82 9.47 -34.03
N LEU A 63 -0.05 10.31 -33.45
CA LEU A 63 0.35 11.53 -32.75
C LEU A 63 0.88 11.24 -31.34
N ILE A 64 0.74 10.01 -30.84
CA ILE A 64 1.31 9.59 -29.56
C ILE A 64 2.80 9.35 -29.74
N LEU A 65 3.62 10.29 -29.27
CA LEU A 65 5.08 10.19 -29.34
C LEU A 65 5.68 9.26 -28.28
N GLY A 66 4.94 9.00 -27.21
CA GLY A 66 5.40 8.22 -26.05
C GLY A 66 4.87 8.80 -24.75
N GLY A 67 5.68 8.72 -23.70
CA GLY A 67 5.37 9.25 -22.37
C GLY A 67 6.63 9.59 -21.59
N GLU A 68 6.47 10.26 -20.45
CA GLU A 68 7.56 10.69 -19.57
C GLU A 68 7.25 10.32 -18.12
N ILE A 69 8.28 9.89 -17.40
CA ILE A 69 8.22 9.70 -15.94
C ILE A 69 8.48 11.05 -15.30
N THR A 70 7.51 11.54 -14.53
CA THR A 70 7.63 12.81 -13.81
C THR A 70 7.74 12.54 -12.32
N ILE A 71 8.75 13.12 -11.68
CA ILE A 71 8.92 13.10 -10.23
C ILE A 71 8.72 14.51 -9.69
N TRP A 72 7.62 14.70 -8.96
CA TRP A 72 7.32 15.95 -8.29
C TRP A 72 7.89 15.90 -6.87
N LEU A 73 8.68 16.93 -6.52
CA LEU A 73 9.58 16.94 -5.36
C LEU A 73 8.97 17.61 -4.11
N GLU A 74 7.65 17.78 -4.02
CA GLU A 74 7.01 18.48 -2.89
C GLU A 74 7.39 17.87 -1.53
N ASN A 75 7.57 16.56 -1.49
CA ASN A 75 8.00 15.80 -0.31
C ASN A 75 9.13 14.81 -0.64
N LYS A 76 10.07 15.21 -1.52
CA LYS A 76 11.28 14.46 -1.82
C LYS A 76 12.49 15.38 -1.90
N ASP A 77 13.63 14.86 -1.48
CA ASP A 77 14.93 15.52 -1.51
C ASP A 77 16.00 14.60 -2.14
N SER A 78 17.26 15.02 -2.08
CA SER A 78 18.38 14.26 -2.65
C SER A 78 18.60 12.89 -2.02
N TYR A 79 18.08 12.62 -0.81
CA TYR A 79 18.24 11.33 -0.13
C TYR A 79 17.06 10.39 -0.36
N THR A 80 15.89 10.95 -0.68
CA THR A 80 14.64 10.17 -0.82
C THR A 80 14.23 9.96 -2.27
N VAL A 81 14.62 10.86 -3.20
CA VAL A 81 14.14 10.84 -4.58
C VAL A 81 14.42 9.53 -5.32
N GLU A 82 15.58 8.91 -5.11
CA GLU A 82 15.94 7.67 -5.79
C GLU A 82 15.04 6.50 -5.38
N ASN A 83 14.65 6.45 -4.10
CA ASN A 83 13.74 5.43 -3.57
C ASN A 83 12.31 5.55 -4.14
N TYR A 84 11.94 6.75 -4.63
CA TYR A 84 10.69 6.95 -5.37
C TYR A 84 10.83 6.68 -6.87
N LEU A 85 12.03 6.78 -7.43
CA LEU A 85 12.26 6.52 -8.85
C LEU A 85 12.46 5.03 -9.12
N TRP A 86 13.27 4.37 -8.31
CA TRP A 86 13.74 3.00 -8.54
C TRP A 86 13.17 2.04 -7.49
N PRO A 87 12.85 0.79 -7.88
CA PRO A 87 12.99 0.21 -9.23
C PRO A 87 11.79 0.46 -10.16
N ARG A 88 10.71 1.09 -9.69
CA ARG A 88 9.45 1.23 -10.44
C ARG A 88 9.56 1.90 -11.81
N SER A 89 10.53 2.79 -11.99
CA SER A 89 10.78 3.44 -13.29
C SER A 89 11.23 2.46 -14.36
N TYR A 90 11.78 1.29 -14.01
CA TYR A 90 12.09 0.23 -14.98
C TYR A 90 10.83 -0.34 -15.64
N ALA A 91 9.74 -0.49 -14.89
CA ALA A 91 8.47 -0.95 -15.45
C ALA A 91 7.89 0.07 -16.46
N ILE A 92 8.04 1.36 -16.17
CA ILE A 92 7.59 2.42 -17.09
C ILE A 92 8.51 2.48 -18.32
N ALA A 93 9.83 2.38 -18.14
CA ALA A 93 10.78 2.30 -19.25
C ALA A 93 10.46 1.10 -20.17
N GLU A 94 10.14 -0.05 -19.59
CA GLU A 94 9.70 -1.23 -20.33
C GLU A 94 8.40 -0.97 -21.11
N ARG A 95 7.40 -0.32 -20.50
CA ARG A 95 6.14 0.04 -21.17
C ARG A 95 6.37 0.98 -22.36
N LEU A 96 7.31 1.92 -22.25
CA LEU A 96 7.62 2.89 -23.30
C LEU A 96 8.52 2.33 -24.41
N TRP A 97 9.16 1.18 -24.19
CA TRP A 97 10.11 0.58 -25.12
C TRP A 97 9.61 -0.72 -25.76
N SER A 98 8.98 -1.60 -24.98
CA SER A 98 8.69 -2.97 -25.36
C SER A 98 7.41 -3.10 -26.18
N ASN A 99 7.22 -4.28 -26.78
CA ASN A 99 5.99 -4.61 -27.49
C ASN A 99 4.76 -4.42 -26.58
N GLN A 100 3.69 -3.83 -27.11
CA GLN A 100 2.45 -3.56 -26.37
C GLN A 100 1.87 -4.80 -25.66
N ASN A 101 2.07 -6.00 -26.21
CA ASN A 101 1.55 -7.26 -25.69
C ASN A 101 2.38 -7.80 -24.50
N LEU A 102 3.52 -7.19 -24.16
CA LEU A 102 4.26 -7.52 -22.96
C LEU A 102 3.56 -6.88 -21.75
N THR A 103 2.63 -7.62 -21.15
CA THR A 103 1.79 -7.13 -20.05
C THR A 103 1.72 -8.09 -18.86
N ASP A 104 2.57 -9.13 -18.82
CA ASP A 104 2.65 -10.06 -17.70
C ASP A 104 3.39 -9.40 -16.52
N GLU A 105 2.61 -8.97 -15.52
CA GLU A 105 3.11 -8.32 -14.30
C GLU A 105 4.00 -9.25 -13.47
N ARG A 106 3.67 -10.55 -13.37
CA ARG A 106 4.49 -11.50 -12.59
C ARG A 106 5.87 -11.67 -13.20
N SER A 107 5.93 -11.74 -14.53
CA SER A 107 7.20 -11.76 -15.27
C SER A 107 7.95 -10.43 -15.15
N MET A 108 7.24 -9.30 -15.12
CA MET A 108 7.81 -7.97 -14.89
C MET A 108 8.48 -7.86 -13.52
N TYR A 109 7.81 -8.21 -12.42
CA TYR A 109 8.39 -8.12 -11.07
C TYR A 109 9.67 -8.95 -10.93
N LYS A 110 9.70 -10.17 -11.50
CA LYS A 110 10.91 -11.01 -11.51
C LYS A 110 12.10 -10.33 -12.20
N ARG A 111 11.87 -9.69 -13.35
CA ARG A 111 12.93 -8.99 -14.09
C ARG A 111 13.30 -7.68 -13.42
N MET A 112 12.34 -6.98 -12.82
CA MET A 112 12.57 -5.74 -12.08
C MET A 112 13.47 -5.97 -10.87
N GLN A 113 13.30 -7.06 -10.11
CA GLN A 113 14.20 -7.43 -9.01
C GLN A 113 15.65 -7.63 -9.47
N VAL A 114 15.87 -8.22 -10.65
CA VAL A 114 17.22 -8.37 -11.21
C VAL A 114 17.80 -6.99 -11.57
N MET A 115 17.00 -6.11 -12.18
CA MET A 115 17.43 -4.76 -12.56
C MET A 115 17.73 -3.88 -11.35
N ASP A 116 16.93 -4.01 -10.28
CA ASP A 116 17.12 -3.33 -8.99
C ASP A 116 18.55 -3.57 -8.46
N THR A 117 18.90 -4.84 -8.21
CA THR A 117 20.25 -5.21 -7.74
C THR A 117 21.36 -4.84 -8.73
N TRP A 118 21.15 -5.07 -10.03
CA TRP A 118 22.14 -4.72 -11.05
C TRP A 118 22.47 -3.23 -11.04
N SER A 119 21.45 -2.39 -10.85
CA SER A 119 21.60 -0.94 -10.93
C SER A 119 22.36 -0.33 -9.76
N GLU A 120 22.21 -0.87 -8.56
CA GLU A 120 23.04 -0.48 -7.43
C GLU A 120 24.51 -0.81 -7.66
N VAL A 121 24.79 -2.04 -8.12
CA VAL A 121 26.16 -2.54 -8.26
C VAL A 121 26.87 -1.94 -9.47
N SER A 122 26.17 -1.76 -10.58
CA SER A 122 26.80 -1.45 -11.88
C SER A 122 26.68 0.02 -12.26
N VAL A 123 25.61 0.70 -11.82
CA VAL A 123 25.37 2.13 -12.13
C VAL A 123 25.67 3.01 -10.92
N GLY A 124 25.59 2.46 -9.71
CA GLY A 124 25.82 3.20 -8.47
C GLY A 124 24.58 3.93 -7.96
N LEU A 125 23.38 3.48 -8.34
CA LEU A 125 22.14 3.97 -7.75
C LEU A 125 22.11 3.68 -6.25
N ARG A 126 21.44 4.55 -5.49
CA ARG A 126 21.53 4.64 -4.03
C ARG A 126 20.22 4.42 -3.30
N HIS A 127 19.14 4.05 -3.99
CA HIS A 127 17.80 3.89 -3.40
C HIS A 127 17.78 3.02 -2.13
N HIS A 128 18.47 1.87 -2.07
CA HIS A 128 18.56 1.09 -0.82
C HIS A 128 19.60 1.66 0.15
N ALA A 129 20.75 2.15 -0.34
CA ALA A 129 21.80 2.70 0.51
C ALA A 129 21.35 3.95 1.30
N ASP A 130 20.58 4.83 0.66
CA ASP A 130 20.05 6.05 1.28
C ASP A 130 18.86 5.74 2.20
N ALA A 131 18.01 4.77 1.85
CA ALA A 131 17.00 4.23 2.76
C ALA A 131 17.63 3.68 4.05
N ASP A 132 18.70 2.88 3.93
CA ASP A 132 19.47 2.36 5.06
C ASP A 132 20.08 3.48 5.92
N MET A 133 20.56 4.55 5.31
CA MET A 133 21.08 5.72 6.01
C MET A 133 19.99 6.42 6.83
N LEU A 134 18.78 6.57 6.26
CA LEU A 134 17.63 7.13 6.97
C LEU A 134 17.18 6.23 8.13
N LEU A 135 17.14 4.91 7.95
CA LEU A 135 16.85 3.96 9.03
C LEU A 135 17.91 4.01 10.14
N LYS A 136 19.20 4.17 9.79
CA LYS A 136 20.28 4.33 10.79
C LYS A 136 20.12 5.60 11.61
N ARG A 137 19.62 6.68 11.00
CA ARG A 137 19.30 7.93 11.72
C ARG A 137 18.21 7.69 12.77
N ILE A 138 17.17 6.94 12.41
CA ILE A 138 16.09 6.54 13.34
C ILE A 138 16.67 5.68 14.48
N ALA A 139 17.48 4.69 14.16
CA ALA A 139 18.11 3.80 15.14
C ALA A 139 19.29 4.42 15.92
N LYS A 140 19.58 5.71 15.77
CA LYS A 140 20.74 6.40 16.39
C LYS A 140 22.08 5.67 16.14
N GLY A 141 22.24 5.11 14.93
CA GLY A 141 23.43 4.37 14.52
C GLY A 141 23.48 2.90 14.97
N GLN A 142 22.44 2.39 15.64
CA GLN A 142 22.34 0.99 16.05
C GLN A 142 21.92 0.08 14.87
N ASN A 143 21.75 -1.22 15.15
CA ASN A 143 21.29 -2.19 14.16
C ASN A 143 19.91 -1.83 13.62
N ILE A 144 19.76 -1.88 12.29
CA ILE A 144 18.53 -1.54 11.56
C ILE A 144 17.82 -2.76 10.96
N SER A 145 18.25 -3.99 11.26
CA SER A 145 17.68 -5.21 10.67
C SER A 145 16.17 -5.30 10.85
N ASP A 146 15.67 -4.97 12.03
CA ASP A 146 14.25 -5.02 12.33
C ASP A 146 13.47 -3.88 11.68
N LEU A 147 14.02 -2.66 11.66
CA LEU A 147 13.42 -1.53 10.93
C LEU A 147 13.31 -1.83 9.44
N ARG A 148 14.36 -2.38 8.83
CA ARG A 148 14.38 -2.75 7.41
C ARG A 148 13.37 -3.88 7.14
N THR A 149 13.30 -4.87 8.03
CA THR A 149 12.35 -5.98 7.90
C THR A 149 10.92 -5.49 8.01
N LEU A 150 10.61 -4.64 8.99
CA LEU A 150 9.30 -4.03 9.15
C LEU A 150 8.94 -3.18 7.93
N GLY A 151 9.90 -2.41 7.40
CA GLY A 151 9.72 -1.58 6.21
C GLY A 151 9.30 -2.36 4.95
N ASN A 152 9.56 -3.67 4.90
CA ASN A 152 9.04 -4.52 3.82
C ASN A 152 7.53 -4.77 3.93
N TYR A 153 6.88 -4.46 5.04
CA TYR A 153 5.46 -4.74 5.31
C TYR A 153 4.63 -3.47 5.55
N ILE A 154 5.26 -2.31 5.41
CA ILE A 154 4.67 -0.97 5.57
C ILE A 154 4.93 -0.20 4.27
N GLU A 155 3.97 0.61 3.84
CA GLU A 155 4.10 1.46 2.66
C GLU A 155 3.86 2.92 3.03
N PRO A 156 4.47 3.89 2.31
CA PRO A 156 4.01 5.27 2.36
C PRO A 156 2.54 5.36 1.93
N ALA A 157 1.78 6.27 2.54
CA ALA A 157 0.48 6.66 2.01
C ALA A 157 0.66 7.23 0.60
N GLN A 158 0.02 6.60 -0.39
CA GLN A 158 0.24 6.90 -1.81
C GLN A 158 -0.60 8.09 -2.29
N TYR A 159 -0.29 8.56 -3.50
CA TYR A 159 -0.93 9.70 -4.14
C TYR A 159 -0.82 10.98 -3.28
N TYR A 160 -1.80 11.88 -3.34
CA TYR A 160 -1.79 13.12 -2.54
C TYR A 160 -2.05 12.91 -1.04
N ALA A 161 -2.31 11.68 -0.58
CA ALA A 161 -2.66 11.42 0.82
C ALA A 161 -1.53 11.85 1.78
N ARG A 162 -0.28 11.50 1.47
CA ARG A 162 0.87 11.93 2.28
C ARG A 162 1.05 13.45 2.33
N ASN A 163 0.83 14.14 1.21
CA ASN A 163 0.89 15.61 1.17
C ASN A 163 -0.24 16.22 2.00
N TRP A 164 -1.43 15.62 1.96
CA TRP A 164 -2.57 16.02 2.77
C TRP A 164 -2.30 15.86 4.26
N GLU A 165 -1.78 14.72 4.70
CA GLU A 165 -1.41 14.47 6.09
C GLU A 165 -0.40 15.50 6.62
N LYS A 166 0.63 15.83 5.82
CA LYS A 166 1.57 16.89 6.18
C LYS A 166 0.90 18.26 6.27
N TRP A 167 0.00 18.58 5.34
CA TRP A 167 -0.70 19.86 5.32
C TRP A 167 -1.62 20.03 6.54
N ILE A 168 -2.32 18.98 6.99
CA ILE A 168 -3.20 19.03 8.18
C ILE A 168 -2.46 18.82 9.51
N SER A 169 -1.15 18.59 9.52
CA SER A 169 -0.41 18.23 10.74
C SER A 169 -0.27 19.37 11.77
N THR A 170 -0.68 20.59 11.41
CA THR A 170 -0.58 21.80 12.26
C THR A 170 -1.85 22.62 12.24
N GLU A 171 -2.07 23.43 13.27
CA GLU A 171 -3.15 24.42 13.30
C GLU A 171 -2.56 25.84 13.40
N PRO A 172 -2.81 26.75 12.43
CA PRO A 172 -3.58 26.53 11.19
C PRO A 172 -2.91 25.54 10.22
N HIS A 173 -3.73 24.85 9.44
CA HIS A 173 -3.26 23.90 8.42
C HIS A 173 -2.28 24.56 7.43
N GLY A 174 -1.21 23.84 7.10
CA GLY A 174 -0.21 24.24 6.12
C GLY A 174 0.85 25.22 6.63
N GLU A 175 0.83 25.61 7.91
CA GLU A 175 1.80 26.56 8.46
C GLU A 175 3.24 26.02 8.43
N LEU A 176 3.44 24.75 8.79
CA LEU A 176 4.77 24.14 8.80
C LEU A 176 5.11 23.36 7.52
N TYR A 177 4.13 23.04 6.68
CA TYR A 177 4.37 22.29 5.44
C TYR A 177 4.93 23.20 4.34
N ASN A 178 6.24 23.12 4.11
CA ASN A 178 6.94 23.89 3.09
C ASN A 178 8.17 23.13 2.55
N GLN A 179 8.92 23.75 1.64
CA GLN A 179 10.08 23.14 0.95
C GLN A 179 11.25 22.77 1.89
N TYR A 180 11.22 23.21 3.16
CA TYR A 180 12.21 22.87 4.18
C TYR A 180 11.73 21.76 5.13
N GLU A 181 10.61 21.10 4.82
CA GLU A 181 10.14 19.93 5.56
C GLU A 181 11.25 18.89 5.69
N ARG A 182 11.47 18.40 6.91
CA ARG A 182 12.50 17.39 7.15
C ARG A 182 11.99 16.02 6.72
N LEU A 183 12.63 15.46 5.70
CA LEU A 183 12.36 14.12 5.19
C LEU A 183 13.27 13.10 5.87
N ASN A 184 13.04 12.89 7.16
CA ASN A 184 13.87 12.05 8.03
C ASN A 184 13.06 11.11 8.94
N ARG A 185 11.79 10.85 8.61
CA ARG A 185 10.92 9.94 9.33
C ARG A 185 11.01 8.52 8.77
N PHE A 186 10.36 7.56 9.42
CA PHE A 186 10.34 6.17 8.95
C PHE A 186 9.79 6.05 7.52
N VAL A 187 8.69 6.75 7.23
CA VAL A 187 8.07 6.81 5.89
C VAL A 187 9.04 7.21 4.77
N ASP A 188 10.02 8.06 5.06
CA ASP A 188 10.98 8.56 4.06
C ASP A 188 12.00 7.49 3.64
N ALA A 189 12.19 6.47 4.48
CA ALA A 189 13.07 5.35 4.22
C ALA A 189 12.37 4.16 3.56
N LEU A 190 11.04 4.21 3.39
CA LEU A 190 10.26 3.07 2.91
C LEU A 190 10.26 2.99 1.39
N PRO A 191 10.37 1.79 0.79
CA PRO A 191 10.06 1.63 -0.62
C PRO A 191 8.59 1.99 -0.88
N VAL A 192 8.29 2.47 -2.09
CA VAL A 192 6.92 2.91 -2.43
C VAL A 192 5.93 1.74 -2.55
N GLU A 193 6.45 0.54 -2.79
CA GLU A 193 5.67 -0.69 -2.93
C GLU A 193 6.32 -1.82 -2.14
N SER A 194 5.49 -2.62 -1.46
CA SER A 194 5.94 -3.78 -0.70
C SER A 194 5.94 -5.05 -1.57
N MET A 195 7.14 -5.49 -1.96
CA MET A 195 7.32 -6.80 -2.61
C MET A 195 6.89 -7.97 -1.72
N ALA A 196 7.11 -7.86 -0.40
CA ALA A 196 6.68 -8.90 0.52
C ALA A 196 5.15 -9.03 0.57
N VAL A 197 4.41 -7.91 0.52
CA VAL A 197 2.95 -7.94 0.48
C VAL A 197 2.44 -8.42 -0.88
N TYR A 198 3.12 -8.09 -1.98
CA TYR A 198 2.83 -8.67 -3.29
C TYR A 198 2.93 -10.21 -3.25
N GLU A 199 4.04 -10.75 -2.73
CA GLU A 199 4.25 -12.18 -2.56
C GLU A 199 3.19 -12.81 -1.64
N MET A 200 2.83 -12.15 -0.54
CA MET A 200 1.77 -12.64 0.36
C MET A 200 0.42 -12.75 -0.36
N LYS A 201 0.03 -11.77 -1.17
CA LYS A 201 -1.23 -11.84 -1.95
C LYS A 201 -1.21 -13.02 -2.92
N ASP A 202 -0.10 -13.25 -3.60
CA ASP A 202 0.08 -14.41 -4.49
C ASP A 202 -0.02 -15.74 -3.74
N LEU A 203 0.51 -15.82 -2.51
CA LEU A 203 0.39 -17.00 -1.65
C LEU A 203 -1.06 -17.23 -1.18
N VAL A 204 -1.80 -16.17 -0.84
CA VAL A 204 -3.23 -16.30 -0.50
C VAL A 204 -4.03 -16.82 -1.70
N GLN A 205 -3.73 -16.33 -2.90
CA GLN A 205 -4.36 -16.83 -4.11
C GLN A 205 -4.01 -18.29 -4.39
N ALA A 206 -2.74 -18.68 -4.24
CA ALA A 206 -2.30 -20.07 -4.41
C ALA A 206 -3.03 -21.03 -3.46
N TYR A 207 -3.17 -20.63 -2.19
CA TYR A 207 -3.99 -21.35 -1.22
C TYR A 207 -5.45 -21.48 -1.67
N GLY A 208 -6.08 -20.41 -2.15
CA GLY A 208 -7.45 -20.44 -2.68
C GLY A 208 -7.62 -21.37 -3.90
N THR A 209 -6.54 -21.70 -4.60
CA THR A 209 -6.52 -22.69 -5.69
C THR A 209 -6.14 -24.11 -5.26
N GLY A 210 -5.92 -24.34 -3.97
CA GLY A 210 -5.65 -25.66 -3.37
C GLY A 210 -4.19 -25.94 -3.00
N ASP A 211 -3.27 -24.97 -3.07
CA ASP A 211 -1.88 -25.14 -2.60
C ASP A 211 -1.79 -24.88 -1.09
N GLU A 212 -1.95 -25.93 -0.29
CA GLU A 212 -1.84 -25.85 1.18
C GLU A 212 -0.44 -25.42 1.64
N SER A 213 0.62 -25.67 0.86
CA SER A 213 1.99 -25.27 1.22
C SER A 213 2.19 -23.75 1.24
N ALA A 214 1.28 -23.01 0.58
CA ALA A 214 1.28 -21.55 0.61
C ALA A 214 1.03 -20.99 2.02
N LEU A 215 0.27 -21.71 2.87
CA LEU A 215 0.01 -21.31 4.25
C LEU A 215 1.29 -21.29 5.11
N ASP A 216 2.21 -22.22 4.89
CA ASP A 216 3.49 -22.24 5.62
C ASP A 216 4.36 -21.04 5.27
N LYS A 217 4.41 -20.66 3.98
CA LYS A 217 5.12 -19.47 3.52
C LYS A 217 4.47 -18.19 4.06
N LEU A 218 3.14 -18.09 4.01
CA LEU A 218 2.40 -16.98 4.62
C LEU A 218 2.69 -16.84 6.11
N ASN A 219 2.71 -17.97 6.83
CA ASN A 219 3.03 -17.99 8.25
C ASN A 219 4.41 -17.39 8.52
N MET A 220 5.41 -17.72 7.70
CA MET A 220 6.75 -17.11 7.80
C MET A 220 6.74 -15.60 7.56
N HIS A 221 5.95 -15.08 6.61
CA HIS A 221 5.83 -13.63 6.42
C HIS A 221 5.21 -12.94 7.63
N TYR A 222 4.12 -13.46 8.17
CA TYR A 222 3.48 -12.87 9.36
C TYR A 222 4.36 -12.96 10.61
N GLN A 223 5.11 -14.05 10.80
CA GLN A 223 6.09 -14.14 11.89
C GLN A 223 7.19 -13.08 11.76
N LYS A 224 7.74 -12.87 10.55
CA LYS A 224 8.73 -11.82 10.29
C LYS A 224 8.16 -10.43 10.56
N ALA A 225 6.96 -10.14 10.07
CA ALA A 225 6.28 -8.87 10.31
C ALA A 225 6.03 -8.62 11.80
N GLN A 226 5.51 -9.62 12.52
CA GLN A 226 5.26 -9.54 13.96
C GLN A 226 6.55 -9.29 14.77
N MET A 227 7.58 -10.11 14.54
CA MET A 227 8.84 -10.02 15.29
C MET A 227 9.54 -8.69 15.03
N SER A 228 9.62 -8.26 13.77
CA SER A 228 10.24 -6.98 13.42
C SER A 228 9.44 -5.79 13.93
N ALA A 229 8.10 -5.86 13.96
CA ALA A 229 7.26 -4.83 14.58
C ALA A 229 7.52 -4.71 16.09
N ILE A 230 7.56 -5.83 16.81
CA ILE A 230 7.87 -5.86 18.25
C ILE A 230 9.24 -5.26 18.53
N ALA A 231 10.27 -5.65 17.76
CA ALA A 231 11.64 -5.18 17.93
C ALA A 231 11.83 -3.71 17.51
N SER A 232 11.09 -3.23 16.51
CA SER A 232 11.17 -1.85 16.02
C SER A 232 10.48 -0.85 16.93
N LYS A 233 9.41 -1.25 17.64
CA LYS A 233 8.64 -0.39 18.54
C LYS A 233 9.50 0.41 19.54
N PRO A 234 10.41 -0.20 20.34
CA PRO A 234 11.25 0.57 21.26
C PRO A 234 12.25 1.47 20.55
N ILE A 235 12.68 1.12 19.32
CA ILE A 235 13.58 1.97 18.52
C ILE A 235 12.84 3.24 18.11
N PHE A 236 11.59 3.12 17.66
CA PHE A 236 10.75 4.26 17.32
C PHE A 236 10.50 5.19 18.51
N ALA A 237 10.15 4.60 19.66
CA ALA A 237 9.87 5.34 20.89
C ALA A 237 11.09 6.12 21.44
N ASP A 238 12.30 5.66 21.14
CA ASP A 238 13.54 6.30 21.61
C ASP A 238 13.98 7.48 20.72
N ASN A 239 13.32 7.78 19.59
CA ASN A 239 13.71 8.86 18.69
C ASN A 239 12.56 9.81 18.35
N VAL A 240 12.77 11.11 18.56
CA VAL A 240 11.77 12.16 18.30
C VAL A 240 11.27 12.18 16.85
N SER A 241 12.09 11.77 15.88
CA SER A 241 11.68 11.73 14.47
C SER A 241 10.79 10.53 14.12
N SER A 242 10.51 9.65 15.07
CA SER A 242 9.73 8.42 14.87
C SER A 242 8.85 8.04 16.05
N VAL A 243 8.72 8.89 17.07
CA VAL A 243 7.89 8.58 18.25
C VAL A 243 6.42 8.37 17.85
N ASP A 244 5.94 9.12 16.85
CA ASP A 244 4.60 8.99 16.29
C ASP A 244 4.45 7.71 15.44
N THR A 245 5.55 7.11 14.97
CA THR A 245 5.57 5.84 14.23
C THR A 245 5.29 4.63 15.13
N VAL A 246 5.30 4.78 16.46
CA VAL A 246 5.06 3.66 17.40
C VAL A 246 3.74 2.93 17.10
N ILE A 247 2.68 3.67 16.75
CA ILE A 247 1.37 3.10 16.43
C ILE A 247 1.42 2.18 15.19
N VAL A 248 2.30 2.47 14.23
CA VAL A 248 2.50 1.64 13.03
C VAL A 248 3.03 0.26 13.42
N ALA A 249 3.99 0.19 14.34
CA ALA A 249 4.51 -1.07 14.85
C ALA A 249 3.45 -1.84 15.65
N GLU A 250 2.63 -1.15 16.44
CA GLU A 250 1.53 -1.77 17.18
C GLU A 250 0.49 -2.40 16.26
N LYS A 251 0.06 -1.66 15.23
CA LYS A 251 -0.92 -2.14 14.25
C LYS A 251 -0.35 -3.23 13.36
N ALA A 252 0.92 -3.16 12.97
CA ALA A 252 1.58 -4.24 12.24
C ALA A 252 1.66 -5.54 13.06
N LYS A 253 1.97 -5.45 14.36
CA LYS A 253 1.92 -6.61 15.27
C LYS A 253 0.51 -7.18 15.36
N GLU A 254 -0.48 -6.33 15.58
CA GLU A 254 -1.89 -6.70 15.71
C GLU A 254 -2.40 -7.47 14.48
N ILE A 255 -2.17 -6.92 13.28
CA ILE A 255 -2.59 -7.57 12.02
C ILE A 255 -1.78 -8.84 11.74
N SER A 256 -0.52 -8.90 12.18
CA SER A 256 0.25 -10.14 12.08
C SER A 256 -0.30 -11.25 12.96
N GLU A 257 -0.75 -10.92 14.17
CA GLU A 257 -1.41 -11.86 15.09
C GLU A 257 -2.72 -12.38 14.51
N LEU A 258 -3.52 -11.50 13.92
CA LEU A 258 -4.73 -11.92 13.19
C LEU A 258 -4.40 -12.83 12.01
N GLY A 259 -3.41 -12.46 11.19
CA GLY A 259 -2.97 -13.29 10.05
C GLY A 259 -2.54 -14.70 10.46
N LEU A 260 -1.74 -14.82 11.53
CA LEU A 260 -1.32 -16.11 12.09
C LEU A 260 -2.53 -16.93 12.57
N LYS A 261 -3.47 -16.29 13.28
CA LYS A 261 -4.71 -16.94 13.72
C LYS A 261 -5.54 -17.46 12.55
N LEU A 262 -5.70 -16.67 11.49
CA LEU A 262 -6.42 -17.10 10.28
C LEU A 262 -5.74 -18.28 9.60
N ILE A 263 -4.41 -18.34 9.58
CA ILE A 263 -3.67 -19.47 9.05
C ILE A 263 -3.89 -20.74 9.88
N GLU A 264 -3.90 -20.64 11.21
CA GLU A 264 -4.21 -21.77 12.08
C GLU A 264 -5.62 -22.32 11.82
N MET A 265 -6.61 -21.44 11.70
CA MET A 265 -7.99 -21.82 11.35
C MET A 265 -8.06 -22.46 9.95
N ALA A 266 -7.35 -21.90 8.97
CA ALA A 266 -7.27 -22.45 7.62
C ALA A 266 -6.71 -23.88 7.62
N LYS A 267 -5.62 -24.13 8.36
CA LYS A 267 -5.00 -25.45 8.50
C LYS A 267 -5.88 -26.46 9.22
N ALA A 268 -6.71 -26.00 10.16
CA ALA A 268 -7.68 -26.85 10.86
C ALA A 268 -8.91 -27.19 9.98
N GLY A 269 -9.12 -26.46 8.88
CA GLY A 269 -10.34 -26.55 8.08
C GLY A 269 -11.56 -25.90 8.76
N ASP A 270 -11.31 -24.97 9.68
CA ASP A 270 -12.36 -24.30 10.44
C ASP A 270 -13.08 -23.26 9.58
N LYS A 271 -14.41 -23.19 9.72
CA LYS A 271 -15.21 -22.09 9.16
C LYS A 271 -15.31 -20.95 10.17
N ILE A 272 -15.21 -19.72 9.69
CA ILE A 272 -15.33 -18.53 10.54
C ILE A 272 -16.80 -18.16 10.70
N SER A 273 -17.25 -17.91 11.93
CA SER A 273 -18.61 -17.43 12.16
C SER A 273 -18.83 -16.04 11.55
N GLU A 274 -20.08 -15.67 11.25
CA GLU A 274 -20.38 -14.34 10.72
C GLU A 274 -20.00 -13.23 11.73
N SER A 275 -20.15 -13.51 13.03
CA SER A 275 -19.77 -12.58 14.10
C SER A 275 -18.26 -12.38 14.15
N ASP A 276 -17.47 -13.46 14.11
CA ASP A 276 -16.02 -13.38 14.11
C ASP A 276 -15.50 -12.72 12.84
N THR A 277 -16.13 -13.01 11.69
CA THR A 277 -15.82 -12.36 10.42
C THR A 277 -15.96 -10.84 10.50
N LYS A 278 -17.06 -10.35 11.09
CA LYS A 278 -17.28 -8.91 11.29
C LYS A 278 -16.25 -8.32 12.25
N ALA A 279 -15.93 -9.02 13.32
CA ALA A 279 -14.92 -8.58 14.29
C ALA A 279 -13.51 -8.48 13.67
N TYR A 280 -13.08 -9.51 12.93
CA TYR A 280 -11.78 -9.51 12.25
C TYR A 280 -11.71 -8.46 11.13
N GLN A 281 -12.80 -8.25 10.40
CA GLN A 281 -12.86 -7.18 9.40
C GLN A 281 -12.73 -5.80 10.05
N ALA A 282 -13.42 -5.54 11.16
CA ALA A 282 -13.29 -4.27 11.87
C ALA A 282 -11.86 -4.02 12.37
N GLN A 283 -11.18 -5.08 12.83
CA GLN A 283 -9.77 -5.02 13.24
C GLN A 283 -8.85 -4.66 12.06
N ILE A 284 -9.09 -5.24 10.89
CA ILE A 284 -8.37 -4.91 9.64
C ILE A 284 -8.62 -3.46 9.24
N ASP A 285 -9.88 -3.02 9.28
CA ASP A 285 -10.29 -1.68 8.86
C ASP A 285 -9.66 -0.59 9.75
N ASP A 286 -9.61 -0.82 11.07
CA ASP A 286 -8.95 0.07 12.04
C ASP A 286 -7.43 0.20 11.81
N ALA A 287 -6.78 -0.85 11.29
CA ALA A 287 -5.36 -0.81 10.93
C ALA A 287 -5.09 -0.31 9.49
N ALA A 288 -6.13 -0.17 8.65
CA ALA A 288 -6.01 0.21 7.25
C ALA A 288 -6.09 1.73 7.00
N ILE A 289 -6.07 2.53 8.07
CA ILE A 289 -6.01 3.99 8.02
C ILE A 289 -4.57 4.48 7.83
N ILE A 290 -4.40 5.79 7.57
CA ILE A 290 -3.07 6.41 7.54
C ILE A 290 -2.55 6.56 8.96
N LEU A 291 -1.32 6.11 9.20
CA LEU A 291 -0.64 6.15 10.50
C LEU A 291 0.77 6.71 10.30
N ASP A 292 1.04 7.90 10.83
CA ASP A 292 2.31 8.63 10.64
C ASP A 292 2.76 8.63 9.17
N GLU A 293 1.87 9.08 8.27
CA GLU A 293 2.08 9.13 6.83
C GLU A 293 2.25 7.75 6.12
N THR A 294 2.07 6.64 6.84
CA THR A 294 2.23 5.27 6.33
C THR A 294 0.92 4.46 6.34
N ILE A 295 0.96 3.29 5.70
CA ILE A 295 -0.08 2.26 5.68
C ILE A 295 0.52 0.93 6.15
N VAL A 296 -0.16 0.24 7.06
CA VAL A 296 0.17 -1.15 7.42
C VAL A 296 -0.24 -2.07 6.26
N ALA A 297 0.67 -2.29 5.32
CA ALA A 297 0.35 -2.87 4.02
C ALA A 297 -0.15 -4.33 4.08
N ILE A 298 0.20 -5.07 5.15
CA ILE A 298 -0.24 -6.45 5.40
C ILE A 298 -1.74 -6.58 5.70
N VAL A 299 -2.48 -5.48 5.91
CA VAL A 299 -3.95 -5.52 5.99
C VAL A 299 -4.57 -6.17 4.74
N ARG A 300 -3.98 -5.93 3.55
CA ARG A 300 -4.49 -6.43 2.27
C ARG A 300 -4.44 -7.97 2.15
N PRO A 301 -3.29 -8.65 2.32
CA PRO A 301 -3.28 -10.12 2.29
C PRO A 301 -4.07 -10.72 3.46
N THR A 302 -4.15 -10.05 4.61
CA THR A 302 -4.97 -10.52 5.75
C THR A 302 -6.46 -10.49 5.43
N GLU A 303 -6.94 -9.43 4.80
CA GLU A 303 -8.32 -9.32 4.32
C GLU A 303 -8.63 -10.36 3.24
N GLN A 304 -7.71 -10.58 2.30
CA GLN A 304 -7.86 -11.62 1.28
C GLN A 304 -7.95 -13.01 1.92
N LEU A 305 -7.09 -13.31 2.89
CA LEU A 305 -7.13 -14.60 3.61
C LEU A 305 -8.43 -14.75 4.40
N LEU A 306 -8.86 -13.71 5.12
CA LEU A 306 -10.15 -13.71 5.80
C LEU A 306 -11.29 -14.03 4.84
N ASN A 307 -11.30 -13.43 3.64
CA ASN A 307 -12.31 -13.69 2.62
C ASN A 307 -12.29 -15.12 2.06
N GLN A 308 -11.13 -15.79 2.02
CA GLN A 308 -11.04 -17.20 1.61
C GLN A 308 -11.65 -18.17 2.64
N LEU A 309 -11.82 -17.72 3.88
CA LEU A 309 -12.29 -18.54 5.01
C LEU A 309 -13.76 -18.26 5.40
N LYS A 310 -14.41 -17.30 4.74
CA LYS A 310 -15.85 -17.01 4.86
C LYS A 310 -16.66 -18.09 4.14
#